data_AF-A0A1J5KWQ6-F1
#
_entry.id   AF-A0A1J5KWQ6-F1
#
_cell.length_a   1.000
_cell.length_b   1.000
_cell.length_c   1.000
_cell.angle_alpha   90.00
_cell.angle_beta   90.00
_cell.angle_gamma   90.00
#
_symmetry.space_group_name_H-M   'P 1'
#
loop_
_entity.id
_entity.type
_entity.pdbx_description
1 polymer ?
#
loop_
_entity_poly.entity_id
_entity_poly.type
_entity_poly.pdbx_seq_one_letter_code
_entity_poly.pdbx_strand_id
1 'polypeptide(L)' 'MKYIIWFFFIASFLSVICGFMLDVAYSQKLIGFGVLAFFFIVIPLFSWYRWKDKNPNDYLLNKENLDKMRERESDKRR' A
#
# COMPACT_ATOMS: atom_id res chain seq x y z
N MET A 1 5.85 5.69 -12.14
CA MET A 1 5.28 4.64 -11.28
C MET A 1 3.96 5.05 -10.61
N LYS A 2 3.88 6.22 -9.95
CA LYS A 2 2.64 6.69 -9.30
C LYS A 2 1.38 6.56 -10.17
N TYR A 3 1.42 6.98 -11.43
CA TYR A 3 0.29 6.89 -12.36
C TYR A 3 -0.10 5.45 -12.72
N ILE A 4 0.88 4.54 -12.81
CA ILE A 4 0.64 3.12 -13.10
C ILE A 4 -0.09 2.46 -11.93
N ILE A 5 0.34 2.73 -10.70
CA ILE A 5 -0.34 2.24 -9.49
C ILE A 5 -1.77 2.79 -9.43
N TRP A 6 -1.95 4.08 -9.71
CA TRP A 6 -3.26 4.71 -9.76
C TRP A 6 -4.18 4.10 -10.82
N PHE A 7 -3.63 3.78 -11.99
CA PHE A 7 -4.37 3.09 -13.06
C PHE A 7 -4.88 1.72 -12.60
N PHE A 8 -4.02 0.86 -12.03
CA PHE A 8 -4.44 -0.45 -11.53
C PHE A 8 -5.41 -0.35 -10.35
N PHE A 9 -5.23 0.66 -9.49
CA PHE A 9 -6.15 0.93 -8.39
C PHE A 9 -7.55 1.26 -8.90
N ILE A 10 -7.68 2.22 -9.84
CA ILE A 10 -8.97 2.57 -10.44
C ILE A 10 -9.58 1.37 -11.17
N ALA A 11 -8.79 0.65 -11.97
CA ALA A 11 -9.28 -0.49 -12.74
C ALA A 11 -9.85 -1.59 -11.83
N SER A 12 -9.16 -1.89 -10.72
CA SER A 12 -9.65 -2.82 -9.70
C SER A 12 -10.94 -2.33 -9.04
N PHE A 13 -11.00 -1.06 -8.66
CA PHE A 13 -12.19 -0.46 -8.04
C PHE A 13 -13.39 -0.47 -8.98
N LEU A 14 -13.18 -0.12 -10.25
CA LEU A 14 -14.20 -0.19 -11.29
C LEU A 14 -14.69 -1.62 -11.49
N SER A 15 -13.82 -2.62 -11.52
CA SER A 15 -14.22 -4.03 -11.62
C SER A 15 -15.15 -4.45 -10.48
N VAL A 16 -14.85 -4.03 -9.25
CA VAL A 16 -15.69 -4.32 -8.08
C VAL A 16 -17.03 -3.59 -8.17
N ILE A 17 -17.03 -2.29 -8.48
CA ILE A 17 -18.25 -1.48 -8.63
C ILE A 17 -19.13 -2.05 -9.75
N CYS A 18 -18.56 -2.36 -10.91
CA CYS A 18 -19.29 -2.98 -12.02
C CYS A 18 -19.86 -4.34 -11.62
N GLY A 19 -19.14 -5.14 -10.83
CA GLY A 19 -19.66 -6.38 -10.28
C GLY A 19 -20.90 -6.17 -9.42
N PHE A 20 -20.95 -5.12 -8.59
CA PHE A 20 -22.15 -4.82 -7.79
C PHE A 20 -23.29 -4.16 -8.56
N MET A 21 -22.98 -3.38 -9.61
CA MET A 21 -24.00 -2.65 -10.38
C MET A 21 -24.62 -3.47 -11.51
N LEU A 22 -23.87 -4.40 -12.11
CA LEU A 22 -24.32 -5.17 -13.26
C LEU A 22 -24.95 -6.49 -12.82
N ASP A 23 -26.22 -6.70 -13.16
CA ASP A 23 -26.91 -7.98 -12.94
C ASP A 23 -26.55 -8.99 -14.04
N VAL A 24 -25.34 -9.51 -13.95
CA VAL A 24 -24.79 -10.46 -14.93
C VAL A 24 -24.31 -11.71 -14.20
N ALA A 25 -24.46 -12.88 -14.83
CA ALA A 25 -24.10 -14.18 -14.25
C ALA A 25 -22.64 -14.30 -13.76
N TYR A 26 -21.75 -13.42 -14.23
CA TYR A 26 -20.34 -13.37 -13.82
C TYR A 26 -19.99 -12.22 -12.87
N SER A 27 -20.99 -11.53 -12.31
CA SER A 27 -20.82 -10.42 -11.35
C SER A 27 -19.87 -10.79 -10.18
N GLN A 28 -20.08 -11.94 -9.54
CA GLN A 28 -19.22 -12.41 -8.45
C GLN A 28 -17.77 -12.65 -8.89
N LYS A 29 -17.57 -13.10 -10.15
CA LYS A 29 -16.22 -13.27 -10.70
C LYS A 29 -15.53 -11.92 -10.91
N LEU A 30 -16.25 -10.88 -11.36
CA LEU A 30 -15.70 -9.52 -11.50
C LEU A 30 -15.24 -8.94 -10.16
N ILE A 31 -16.03 -9.18 -9.10
CA ILE A 31 -15.66 -8.76 -7.74
C ILE A 31 -14.39 -9.53 -7.30
N GLY A 32 -14.39 -10.85 -7.46
CA GLY A 32 -13.23 -11.70 -7.12
C GLY A 32 -11.95 -11.29 -7.86
N PHE A 33 -12.02 -11.11 -9.18
CA PHE A 33 -10.89 -10.64 -9.97
C PHE A 33 -10.44 -9.22 -9.59
N GLY A 34 -11.38 -8.32 -9.30
CA GLY A 34 -11.08 -6.97 -8.82
C GLY A 34 -10.30 -6.99 -7.51
N VAL A 35 -10.73 -7.80 -6.55
CA VAL A 35 -10.05 -7.97 -5.24
C VAL A 35 -8.69 -8.66 -5.41
N LEU A 36 -8.60 -9.70 -6.24
CA LEU A 36 -7.32 -10.37 -6.51
C LEU A 36 -6.32 -9.43 -7.17
N ALA A 37 -6.74 -8.67 -8.18
CA ALA A 37 -5.89 -7.67 -8.83
C ALA A 37 -5.44 -6.60 -7.84
N PHE A 38 -6.32 -6.14 -6.95
CA PHE A 38 -5.96 -5.22 -5.88
C PHE A 38 -4.85 -5.79 -4.99
N PHE A 39 -5.05 -7.01 -4.50
CA PHE A 39 -4.14 -7.59 -3.51
C PHE A 39 -2.80 -8.02 -4.11
N PHE A 40 -2.79 -8.63 -5.30
CA PHE A 40 -1.56 -9.15 -5.91
C PHE A 40 -0.83 -8.15 -6.79
N ILE A 41 -1.50 -7.10 -7.27
CA ILE A 41 -0.88 -6.09 -8.14
C ILE A 41 -0.74 -4.77 -7.41
N VAL A 42 -1.85 -4.18 -6.96
CA VAL A 42 -1.84 -2.81 -6.41
C VAL A 42 -1.03 -2.73 -5.13
N ILE A 43 -1.25 -3.65 -4.18
CA ILE A 43 -0.55 -3.63 -2.89
C ILE A 43 0.98 -3.82 -3.05
N PRO A 44 1.49 -4.85 -3.74
CA PRO A 44 2.93 -5.03 -3.91
C PRO A 44 3.58 -3.87 -4.66
N LEU A 45 2.93 -3.36 -5.71
CA LEU A 45 3.44 -2.26 -6.51
C LEU A 45 3.47 -0.95 -5.72
N PHE A 46 2.45 -0.70 -4.90
CA PHE A 46 2.41 0.42 -3.98
C PHE A 46 3.49 0.34 -2.91
N SER A 47 3.61 -0.82 -2.24
CA SER A 47 4.62 -1.05 -1.21
C SER A 47 6.03 -0.85 -1.75
N TRP A 48 6.34 -1.43 -2.92
CA TRP A 48 7.63 -1.24 -3.57
C TRP A 48 7.91 0.22 -3.91
N TYR A 49 6.95 0.91 -4.54
CA TYR A 49 7.13 2.32 -4.89
C TYR A 49 7.31 3.23 -3.67
N ARG A 50 6.64 2.93 -2.55
CA ARG A 50 6.75 3.73 -1.33
C ARG A 50 8.04 3.48 -0.56
N TRP A 51 8.56 2.26 -0.60
CA TRP A 51 9.77 1.85 0.12
C TRP A 51 11.06 1.96 -0.69
N LYS A 52 10.99 2.21 -2.00
CA LYS A 52 12.15 2.26 -2.90
C LYS A 52 13.30 3.14 -2.40
N ASP A 53 12.99 4.31 -1.84
CA ASP A 53 13.99 5.31 -1.43
C ASP A 53 14.21 5.36 0.09
N LYS A 54 13.74 4.35 0.83
CA LYS A 54 13.81 4.30 2.29
C LYS A 54 14.82 3.25 2.75
N ASN A 55 15.67 3.60 3.71
CA ASN A 55 16.54 2.64 4.37
C ASN A 55 15.74 1.87 5.43
N PRO A 56 15.62 0.53 5.35
CA PRO A 56 14.91 -0.26 6.35
C PRO A 56 15.48 -0.09 7.76
N ASN A 57 16.79 0.14 7.87
CA ASN A 57 17.49 0.28 9.14
C ASN A 57 17.03 1.49 9.95
N ASP A 58 16.58 2.56 9.29
CA ASP A 58 16.08 3.77 9.97
C ASP A 58 14.74 3.53 10.68
N TYR A 59 14.06 2.42 10.36
CA TYR A 59 12.76 2.06 10.92
C TYR A 59 12.82 0.86 11.87
N LEU A 60 14.00 0.25 12.05
CA LEU A 60 14.20 -0.85 13.00
C LEU A 60 14.34 -0.30 14.42
N LEU A 61 13.61 -0.91 15.36
CA LEU A 61 13.76 -0.69 16.79
C LEU A 61 15.03 -1.40 17.30
N ASN A 62 16.18 -0.92 16.86
CA ASN A 62 17.47 -1.35 17.41
C ASN A 62 17.87 -0.40 18.56
N LYS A 63 18.81 -0.85 19.38
CA LYS A 63 19.28 -0.08 20.55
C LYS A 63 19.81 1.30 20.14
N GLU A 64 20.56 1.37 19.04
CA GLU A 64 21.15 2.62 18.54
C GLU A 64 20.09 3.66 18.13
N ASN A 65 19.04 3.26 17.42
CA ASN A 65 17.95 4.13 17.00
C ASN A 65 17.09 4.56 18.19
N LEU A 66 16.84 3.65 19.14
CA LEU A 66 16.13 3.96 20.38
C LEU A 66 16.91 4.99 21.23
N ASP A 67 18.23 4.82 21.34
CA ASP A 67 19.08 5.75 22.08
C ASP A 67 19.12 7.12 21.38
N LYS A 68 19.25 7.16 20.04
CA LYS A 68 19.13 8.41 19.24
C LYS A 68 17.79 9.10 19.43
N MET A 69 16.67 8.36 19.55
CA MET A 69 15.34 8.93 19.81
C MET A 69 15.26 9.57 21.20
N ARG A 70 15.81 8.88 22.22
CA ARG A 70 15.83 9.35 23.61
C ARG A 70 16.69 10.59 23.79
N GLU A 71 17.86 10.64 23.15
CA GLU A 71 18.74 11.80 23.16
C GLU A 71 18.06 13.03 22.55
N ARG A 72 17.44 12.89 21.37
CA ARG A 72 16.65 13.98 20.74
C ARG A 72 15.52 14.49 21.63
N GLU A 73 14.84 13.60 22.34
CA GLU A 73 13.76 13.98 23.25
C GLU A 73 14.28 14.71 24.50
N SER A 74 15.43 14.28 25.03
CA SER A 74 16.08 14.92 26.19
C SER A 74 16.64 16.30 25.87
N ASP A 75 17.20 16.49 24.67
CA ASP A 75 17.72 17.77 24.18
C ASP A 75 16.59 18.78 23.96
N LYS A 76 15.44 18.31 23.45
CA LYS A 76 14.24 19.14 23.23
C LYS A 76 13.56 19.60 24.53
N ARG A 77 13.85 18.95 25.66
CA ARG A 77 13.32 19.31 27.00
C ARG A 77 14.27 20.22 27.78
N ARG A 78 15.51 20.39 27.33
CA ARG A 78 16.48 21.35 27.88
C ARG A 78 16.34 22.71 27.19
#